data_AF-A0A0L0UNF9-F1
#
_entry.id   AF-A0A0L0UNF9-F1
#
_cell.length_a   1.000
_cell.length_b   1.000
_cell.length_c   1.000
_cell.angle_alpha   90.00
_cell.angle_beta   90.00
_cell.angle_gamma   90.00
#
_symmetry.space_group_name_H-M   'P 1'
#
loop_
_entity.id
_entity.type
_entity.pdbx_description
1 polymer ?
#
loop_
_entity_poly.entity_id
_entity_poly.type
_entity_poly.pdbx_seq_one_letter_code
_entity_poly.pdbx_strand_id
1 'polypeptide(L)'
;MTGTAGQKRLPTDYFALCAMPLPPTAAQSRIVAKVDELMVLCDKLEAQQQARRKLQNALRQSILQAVASATSPHELQTTWTRLANNLGRLFHTPEDVDELRKAVLDLAVSGYLSNPNQLDEQSSTLKAKILTAKERGIADGSFSRKKHVKPEKLEETMLPAHWECITLDEAISTIDAGWSPACLPNPRDDENKWAVLKTTAVQVLRFLPHEHKELPALLDPRPQYQIE
;
A
#
# COMPACT_ATOMS: atom_id res chain seq x y z
N MET A 1 -31.99 -33.37 -15.15
CA MET A 1 -31.47 -32.31 -16.06
C MET A 1 -29.96 -32.47 -16.28
N THR A 2 -29.50 -33.66 -16.65
CA THR A 2 -28.10 -33.93 -16.97
C THR A 2 -28.07 -34.90 -18.14
N GLY A 3 -27.29 -34.60 -19.17
CA GLY A 3 -27.10 -35.48 -20.32
C GLY A 3 -26.21 -36.67 -20.02
N THR A 4 -26.07 -37.58 -20.98
CA THR A 4 -25.16 -38.74 -20.90
C THR A 4 -23.69 -38.35 -20.65
N ALA A 5 -23.32 -37.08 -20.89
CA ALA A 5 -22.01 -36.49 -20.61
C ALA A 5 -21.96 -35.59 -19.34
N GLY A 6 -22.95 -35.64 -18.44
CA GLY A 6 -22.95 -34.89 -17.18
C GLY A 6 -23.19 -33.37 -17.28
N GLN A 7 -23.37 -32.83 -18.50
CA GLN A 7 -23.71 -31.42 -18.70
C GLN A 7 -25.18 -31.13 -18.34
N LYS A 8 -25.42 -30.01 -17.64
CA LYS A 8 -26.78 -29.51 -17.40
C LYS A 8 -27.43 -29.16 -18.73
N ARG A 9 -28.56 -29.79 -19.02
CA ARG A 9 -29.35 -29.57 -20.24
C ARG A 9 -30.83 -29.45 -19.92
N LEU A 10 -31.54 -28.70 -20.74
CA LEU A 10 -33.00 -28.65 -20.78
C LEU A 10 -33.47 -29.64 -21.87
N PRO A 11 -34.05 -30.80 -21.50
CA PRO A 11 -34.54 -31.79 -22.47
C PRO A 11 -35.70 -31.24 -23.32
N THR A 12 -35.86 -31.75 -24.54
CA THR A 12 -36.97 -31.36 -25.42
C THR A 12 -38.34 -31.57 -24.76
N ASP A 13 -38.53 -32.73 -24.12
CA ASP A 13 -39.78 -33.08 -23.43
C ASP A 13 -40.11 -32.09 -22.30
N TYR A 14 -39.10 -31.50 -21.67
CA TYR A 14 -39.29 -30.50 -20.63
C TYR A 14 -39.91 -29.21 -21.18
N PHE A 15 -39.46 -28.74 -22.36
CA PHE A 15 -40.08 -27.59 -23.03
C PHE A 15 -41.47 -27.94 -23.57
N ALA A 16 -41.65 -29.13 -24.15
CA ALA A 16 -42.91 -29.56 -24.75
C ALA A 16 -44.05 -29.67 -23.73
N LEU A 17 -43.73 -30.04 -22.49
CA LEU A 17 -44.70 -30.19 -21.39
C LEU A 17 -44.81 -28.93 -20.51
N CYS A 18 -44.01 -27.89 -20.78
CA CYS A 18 -44.05 -26.66 -20.00
C CYS A 18 -45.30 -25.86 -20.34
N ALA A 19 -46.24 -25.77 -19.41
CA ALA A 19 -47.41 -24.93 -19.58
C ALA A 19 -46.99 -23.46 -19.63
N MET A 20 -47.28 -22.78 -20.75
CA MET A 20 -47.02 -21.36 -20.91
C MET A 20 -48.34 -20.58 -21.07
N PRO A 21 -48.49 -19.41 -20.41
CA PRO A 21 -49.66 -18.58 -20.59
C PRO A 21 -49.69 -18.06 -22.03
N LEU A 22 -50.80 -18.31 -22.74
CA LEU A 22 -50.98 -17.88 -24.13
C LEU A 22 -52.08 -16.80 -24.19
N PRO A 23 -51.73 -15.50 -24.06
CA PRO A 23 -52.70 -14.43 -24.22
C PRO A 23 -53.08 -14.26 -25.70
N PRO A 24 -54.21 -13.61 -26.02
CA PRO A 24 -54.59 -13.29 -27.40
C PRO A 24 -53.51 -12.47 -28.12
N THR A 25 -53.40 -12.61 -29.44
CA THR A 25 -52.33 -11.97 -30.25
C THR A 25 -52.24 -10.45 -30.02
N ALA A 26 -53.38 -9.76 -29.94
CA ALA A 26 -53.40 -8.33 -29.66
C ALA A 26 -52.82 -7.96 -28.28
N ALA A 27 -52.96 -8.82 -27.28
CA ALA A 27 -52.34 -8.64 -25.97
C ALA A 27 -50.84 -8.94 -26.02
N GLN A 28 -50.40 -9.97 -26.76
CA GLN A 28 -48.97 -10.25 -26.99
C GLN A 28 -48.26 -9.04 -27.59
N SER A 29 -48.80 -8.45 -28.66
CA SER A 29 -48.20 -7.27 -29.30
C SER A 29 -48.12 -6.06 -28.36
N ARG A 30 -49.14 -5.83 -27.53
CA ARG A 30 -49.11 -4.75 -26.52
C ARG A 30 -48.06 -4.98 -25.44
N ILE A 31 -47.88 -6.23 -24.99
CA ILE A 31 -46.87 -6.59 -24.00
C ILE A 31 -45.47 -6.41 -24.58
N VAL A 32 -45.21 -6.96 -25.77
CA VAL A 32 -43.91 -6.86 -26.44
C VAL A 32 -43.54 -5.39 -26.64
N ALA A 33 -44.47 -4.57 -27.15
CA ALA A 33 -44.22 -3.14 -27.32
C ALA A 33 -43.84 -2.43 -26.01
N LYS A 34 -44.45 -2.81 -24.87
CA LYS A 34 -44.10 -2.25 -23.56
C LYS A 34 -42.77 -2.75 -23.02
N VAL A 35 -42.44 -4.02 -23.23
CA VAL A 35 -41.12 -4.56 -22.87
C VAL A 35 -40.03 -3.86 -23.68
N ASP A 36 -40.23 -3.68 -24.98
CA ASP A 36 -39.28 -2.98 -25.85
C ASP A 36 -39.08 -1.53 -25.38
N GLU A 37 -40.15 -0.83 -25.04
CA GLU A 37 -40.08 0.54 -24.48
C GLU A 37 -39.26 0.56 -23.18
N LEU A 38 -39.51 -0.37 -22.26
CA LEU A 38 -38.78 -0.46 -20.99
C LEU A 38 -37.31 -0.83 -21.18
N MET A 39 -37.01 -1.75 -22.11
CA MET A 39 -35.62 -2.13 -22.43
C MET A 39 -34.83 -0.94 -22.98
N VAL A 40 -35.43 -0.14 -23.87
CA VAL A 40 -34.82 1.11 -24.35
C VAL A 40 -34.57 2.10 -23.20
N LEU A 41 -35.43 2.15 -22.18
CA LEU A 41 -35.18 2.97 -21.00
C LEU A 41 -34.04 2.42 -20.13
N CYS A 42 -33.94 1.10 -19.98
CA CYS A 42 -32.82 0.44 -19.31
C CYS A 42 -31.49 0.77 -20.00
N ASP A 43 -31.41 0.62 -21.32
CA ASP A 43 -30.21 0.93 -22.11
C ASP A 43 -29.78 2.40 -21.92
N LYS A 44 -30.75 3.33 -21.93
CA LYS A 44 -30.50 4.76 -21.67
C LYS A 44 -29.97 4.98 -20.26
N LEU A 45 -30.54 4.32 -19.25
CA LEU A 45 -30.10 4.45 -17.86
C LEU A 45 -28.69 3.90 -17.68
N GLU A 46 -28.37 2.74 -18.27
CA GLU A 46 -27.03 2.16 -18.24
C GLU A 46 -26.00 3.10 -18.89
N ALA A 47 -26.31 3.64 -20.06
CA ALA A 47 -25.45 4.60 -20.74
C ALA A 47 -25.22 5.86 -19.89
N GLN A 48 -26.27 6.40 -19.25
CA GLN A 48 -26.15 7.53 -18.32
C GLN A 48 -25.28 7.20 -17.10
N GLN A 49 -25.43 6.01 -16.52
CA GLN A 49 -24.62 5.58 -15.39
C GLN A 49 -23.14 5.44 -15.78
N GLN A 50 -22.84 4.86 -16.94
CA GLN A 50 -21.48 4.74 -17.45
C GLN A 50 -20.86 6.12 -17.71
N ALA A 51 -21.58 7.03 -18.34
CA ALA A 51 -21.13 8.40 -18.58
C ALA A 51 -20.86 9.14 -17.25
N ARG A 52 -21.76 9.01 -16.27
CA ARG A 52 -21.61 9.58 -14.94
C ARG A 52 -20.37 9.05 -14.23
N ARG A 53 -20.14 7.73 -14.26
CA ARG A 53 -18.93 7.11 -13.66
C ARG A 53 -17.65 7.61 -14.31
N LYS A 54 -17.61 7.70 -15.65
CA LYS A 54 -16.45 8.26 -16.38
C LYS A 54 -16.15 9.69 -15.96
N LEU A 55 -17.18 10.54 -15.93
CA LEU A 55 -17.03 11.94 -15.52
C LEU A 55 -16.60 12.05 -14.05
N GLN A 56 -17.19 11.24 -13.17
CA GLN A 56 -16.84 11.19 -11.75
C GLN A 56 -15.37 10.79 -11.55
N ASN A 57 -14.89 9.78 -12.26
CA ASN A 57 -13.50 9.33 -12.18
C ASN A 57 -12.54 10.41 -12.68
N ALA A 58 -12.85 11.06 -13.80
CA ALA A 58 -12.05 12.17 -14.33
C ALA A 58 -12.00 13.35 -13.34
N LEU A 59 -13.14 13.70 -12.74
CA LEU A 59 -13.21 14.75 -11.72
C LEU A 59 -12.41 14.37 -10.47
N ARG A 60 -12.52 13.12 -10.00
CA ARG A 60 -11.77 12.61 -8.85
C ARG A 60 -10.27 12.72 -9.09
N GLN A 61 -9.79 12.21 -10.23
CA GLN A 61 -8.37 12.25 -10.60
C GLN A 61 -7.86 13.69 -10.69
N SER A 62 -8.62 14.58 -11.33
CA SER A 62 -8.25 15.99 -11.44
C SER A 62 -8.15 16.69 -10.08
N ILE A 63 -9.11 16.45 -9.17
CA ILE A 63 -9.07 17.04 -7.82
C ILE A 63 -7.90 16.47 -7.01
N LEU A 64 -7.68 15.16 -7.05
CA LEU A 64 -6.58 14.52 -6.32
C LEU A 64 -5.22 15.01 -6.83
N GLN A 65 -5.05 15.14 -8.14
CA GLN A 65 -3.85 15.70 -8.73
C GLN A 65 -3.63 17.15 -8.28
N ALA A 66 -4.68 17.98 -8.28
CA ALA A 66 -4.59 19.37 -7.80
C ALA A 66 -4.27 19.47 -6.30
N VAL A 67 -4.66 18.48 -5.49
CA VAL A 67 -4.27 18.38 -4.07
C VAL A 67 -2.80 18.01 -3.95
N ALA A 68 -2.34 16.99 -4.70
CA ALA A 68 -0.96 16.53 -4.65
C ALA A 68 0.04 17.56 -5.19
N SER A 69 -0.34 18.36 -6.19
CA SER A 69 0.53 19.37 -6.80
C SER A 69 0.37 20.78 -6.20
N ALA A 70 -0.33 20.93 -5.08
CA ALA A 70 -0.58 22.24 -4.49
C ALA A 70 0.76 22.88 -4.07
N THR A 71 1.02 24.09 -4.58
CA THR A 71 2.30 24.80 -4.33
C THR A 71 2.16 25.83 -3.20
N SER A 72 0.94 26.13 -2.76
CA SER A 72 0.69 27.07 -1.68
C SER A 72 -0.33 26.54 -0.65
N PRO A 73 -0.22 26.94 0.62
CA PRO A 73 -1.18 26.55 1.67
C PRO A 73 -2.62 26.99 1.35
N HIS A 74 -2.79 28.17 0.74
CA HIS A 74 -4.12 28.67 0.35
C HIS A 74 -4.72 27.82 -0.78
N GLU A 75 -3.95 27.51 -1.81
CA GLU A 75 -4.39 26.62 -2.89
C GLU A 75 -4.81 25.25 -2.34
N LEU A 76 -3.96 24.65 -1.50
CA LEU A 76 -4.23 23.39 -0.82
C LEU A 76 -5.52 23.44 -0.01
N GLN A 77 -5.74 24.52 0.76
CA GLN A 77 -6.97 24.66 1.54
C GLN A 77 -8.21 24.72 0.63
N THR A 78 -8.14 25.43 -0.50
CA THR A 78 -9.28 25.53 -1.43
C THR A 78 -9.54 24.21 -2.18
N THR A 79 -8.51 23.49 -2.60
CA THR A 79 -8.65 22.17 -3.27
C THR A 79 -9.13 21.13 -2.27
N TRP A 80 -8.60 21.12 -1.05
CA TRP A 80 -9.05 20.25 0.03
C TRP A 80 -10.50 20.49 0.41
N THR A 81 -10.94 21.75 0.53
CA THR A 81 -12.35 22.07 0.81
C THR A 81 -13.27 21.55 -0.29
N ARG A 82 -12.85 21.68 -1.56
CA ARG A 82 -13.59 21.14 -2.71
C ARG A 82 -13.67 19.61 -2.68
N LEU A 83 -12.56 18.94 -2.35
CA LEU A 83 -12.53 17.49 -2.18
C LEU A 83 -13.45 17.05 -1.04
N ALA A 84 -13.34 17.69 0.13
CA ALA A 84 -14.10 17.37 1.34
C ALA A 84 -15.61 17.48 1.11
N ASN A 85 -16.05 18.55 0.45
CA ASN A 85 -17.46 18.77 0.11
C ASN A 85 -18.02 17.74 -0.90
N ASN A 86 -17.15 17.02 -1.61
CA ASN A 86 -17.54 16.05 -2.63
C ASN A 86 -17.13 14.60 -2.31
N LEU A 87 -16.56 14.31 -1.12
CA LEU A 87 -16.10 12.98 -0.72
C LEU A 87 -17.16 11.89 -0.97
N GLY A 88 -18.37 12.09 -0.43
CA GLY A 88 -19.46 11.11 -0.58
C GLY A 88 -19.97 10.91 -2.01
N ARG A 89 -19.58 11.78 -2.96
CA ARG A 89 -19.92 11.68 -4.39
C ARG A 89 -18.77 11.18 -5.25
N LEU A 90 -17.54 11.26 -4.75
CA LEU A 90 -16.35 10.90 -5.51
C LEU A 90 -15.87 9.49 -5.15
N PHE A 91 -16.06 9.05 -3.91
CA PHE A 91 -15.58 7.78 -3.37
C PHE A 91 -16.77 6.89 -2.98
N HIS A 92 -16.86 5.71 -3.58
CA HIS A 92 -17.95 4.74 -3.35
C HIS A 92 -17.46 3.33 -3.07
N THR A 93 -16.26 2.96 -3.52
CA THR A 93 -15.65 1.65 -3.24
C THR A 93 -14.35 1.83 -2.44
N PRO A 94 -13.89 0.81 -1.69
CA PRO A 94 -12.65 0.93 -0.91
C PRO A 94 -11.42 1.20 -1.79
N GLU A 95 -11.40 0.73 -3.03
CA GLU A 95 -10.31 0.97 -3.99
C GLU A 95 -10.21 2.46 -4.39
N ASP A 96 -11.31 3.21 -4.33
CA ASP A 96 -11.33 4.63 -4.69
C ASP A 96 -10.41 5.47 -3.78
N VAL A 97 -10.06 4.97 -2.59
CA VAL A 97 -9.26 5.68 -1.58
C VAL A 97 -7.75 5.55 -1.83
N ASP A 98 -7.31 4.62 -2.68
CA ASP A 98 -5.88 4.38 -2.88
C ASP A 98 -5.16 5.59 -3.49
N GLU A 99 -5.79 6.28 -4.44
CA GLU A 99 -5.26 7.53 -5.00
C GLU A 99 -5.24 8.66 -3.96
N LEU A 100 -6.25 8.73 -3.09
CA LEU A 100 -6.28 9.69 -1.98
C LEU A 100 -5.15 9.42 -0.99
N ARG A 101 -4.91 8.15 -0.64
CA ARG A 101 -3.81 7.75 0.25
C ARG A 101 -2.47 8.18 -0.34
N LYS A 102 -2.26 7.99 -1.65
CA LYS A 102 -1.05 8.46 -2.34
C LYS A 102 -0.91 9.98 -2.24
N ALA A 103 -1.96 10.74 -2.55
CA ALA A 103 -1.93 12.20 -2.43
C ALA A 103 -1.60 12.68 -1.00
N VAL A 104 -2.14 12.01 0.03
CA VAL A 104 -1.81 12.30 1.43
C VAL A 104 -0.34 11.99 1.73
N LEU A 105 0.21 10.88 1.23
CA LEU A 105 1.63 10.57 1.37
C LEU A 105 2.52 11.61 0.66
N ASP A 106 2.11 12.07 -0.52
CA ASP A 106 2.84 13.11 -1.26
C ASP A 106 2.84 14.43 -0.47
N LEU A 107 1.70 14.81 0.12
CA LEU A 107 1.59 15.97 1.03
C LEU A 107 2.45 15.80 2.30
N ALA A 108 2.60 14.59 2.81
CA ALA A 108 3.44 14.30 3.97
C ALA A 108 4.92 14.50 3.64
N VAL A 109 5.38 13.94 2.51
CA VAL A 109 6.78 14.04 2.06
C VAL A 109 7.13 15.47 1.63
N SER A 110 6.16 16.23 1.12
CA SER A 110 6.32 17.65 0.79
C SER A 110 6.11 18.58 2.00
N GLY A 111 5.94 18.04 3.21
CA GLY A 111 5.91 18.80 4.46
C GLY A 111 4.69 19.71 4.66
N TYR A 112 3.61 19.51 3.91
CA TYR A 112 2.37 20.30 4.05
C TYR A 112 1.42 19.77 5.14
N LEU A 113 1.67 18.57 5.69
CA LEU A 113 0.86 17.99 6.76
C LEU A 113 1.31 18.35 8.18
N SER A 114 2.44 19.04 8.31
CA SER A 114 2.98 19.48 9.60
C SER A 114 3.29 20.96 9.57
N ASN A 115 3.06 21.63 10.71
CA ASN A 115 3.58 22.98 10.90
C ASN A 115 5.04 22.87 11.35
N PRO A 116 5.93 23.77 10.88
CA PRO A 116 7.30 23.84 11.40
C PRO A 116 7.25 24.10 12.90
N ASN A 117 7.85 23.22 13.70
CA ASN A 117 7.97 23.43 15.13
C ASN A 117 9.20 24.30 15.41
N GLN A 118 9.02 25.41 16.13
CA GLN A 118 10.09 26.37 16.41
C GLN A 118 11.22 25.80 17.29
N LEU A 119 10.94 24.69 17.99
CA LEU A 119 11.93 23.98 18.80
C LEU A 119 12.80 23.01 17.98
N ASP A 120 12.42 22.74 16.73
CA ASP A 120 13.16 21.79 15.90
C ASP A 120 14.48 22.42 15.43
N GLU A 121 15.55 21.63 15.53
CA GLU A 121 16.83 22.00 14.95
C GLU A 121 16.74 22.06 13.42
N GLN A 122 17.40 23.04 12.82
CA GLN A 122 17.49 23.15 11.36
C GLN A 122 18.16 21.90 10.76
N SER A 123 17.60 21.37 9.67
CA SER A 123 18.10 20.16 9.02
C SER A 123 19.57 20.26 8.59
N SER A 124 20.03 21.47 8.22
CA SER A 124 21.43 21.76 7.90
C SER A 124 22.38 21.54 9.09
N THR A 125 22.01 22.03 10.26
CA THR A 125 22.77 21.86 11.51
C THR A 125 22.78 20.40 11.94
N LEU A 126 21.63 19.71 11.86
CA LEU A 126 21.52 18.30 12.16
C LEU A 126 22.41 17.46 11.23
N LYS A 127 22.38 17.73 9.92
CA LYS A 127 23.24 17.06 8.95
C LYS A 127 24.72 17.26 9.25
N ALA A 128 25.12 18.50 9.56
CA ALA A 128 26.50 18.78 9.94
C ALA A 128 26.92 18.01 11.19
N LYS A 129 26.05 17.89 12.21
CA LYS A 129 26.30 17.09 13.42
C LYS A 129 26.48 15.61 13.08
N ILE A 130 25.62 15.05 12.23
CA ILE A 130 25.69 13.65 11.80
C ILE A 130 27.02 13.37 11.08
N LEU A 131 27.38 14.20 10.09
CA LEU A 131 28.64 14.05 9.34
C LEU A 131 29.86 14.16 10.28
N THR A 132 29.85 15.14 11.18
CA THR A 132 30.94 15.31 12.17
C THR A 132 31.05 14.10 13.10
N ALA A 133 29.93 13.58 13.60
CA ALA A 133 29.91 12.39 14.44
C ALA A 133 30.43 11.15 13.70
N LYS A 134 30.09 11.02 12.42
CA LYS A 134 30.59 9.95 11.55
C LYS A 134 32.11 10.05 11.35
N GLU A 135 32.63 11.24 11.07
CA GLU A 135 34.08 11.46 10.92
C GLU A 135 34.86 11.13 12.19
N ARG A 136 34.35 11.52 13.35
CA ARG A 136 34.95 11.15 14.65
C ARG A 136 34.97 9.64 14.85
N GLY A 137 33.84 8.96 14.60
CA GLY A 137 33.79 7.50 14.73
C GLY A 137 34.71 6.75 13.75
N ILE A 138 34.97 7.32 12.57
CA ILE A 138 35.98 6.81 11.62
C ILE A 138 37.39 7.05 12.16
N ALA A 139 37.67 8.24 12.70
CA ALA A 139 38.99 8.59 13.24
C ALA A 139 39.35 7.75 14.47
N ASP A 140 38.39 7.52 15.35
CA ASP A 140 38.56 6.75 16.58
C ASP A 140 38.47 5.22 16.33
N GLY A 141 38.28 4.80 15.08
CA GLY A 141 38.24 3.39 14.68
C GLY A 141 36.98 2.63 15.10
N SER A 142 35.94 3.33 15.54
CA SER A 142 34.65 2.73 15.93
C SER A 142 33.93 2.06 14.76
N PHE A 143 34.14 2.55 13.53
CA PHE A 143 33.64 1.94 12.31
C PHE A 143 34.46 2.35 11.08
N SER A 144 34.52 1.46 10.08
CA SER A 144 35.35 1.66 8.87
C SER A 144 34.64 2.49 7.81
N ARG A 145 35.41 3.35 7.12
CA ARG A 145 34.92 4.10 5.96
C ARG A 145 34.61 3.15 4.79
N LYS A 146 33.35 3.11 4.35
CA LYS A 146 32.95 2.39 3.13
C LYS A 146 33.25 3.23 1.88
N LYS A 147 33.35 2.56 0.73
CA LYS A 147 33.58 3.21 -0.57
C LYS A 147 32.39 4.12 -0.89
N HIS A 148 32.65 5.41 -1.14
CA HIS A 148 31.61 6.35 -1.54
C HIS A 148 30.87 5.82 -2.77
N VAL A 149 29.59 5.54 -2.62
CA VAL A 149 28.66 5.34 -3.73
C VAL A 149 28.18 6.73 -4.15
N LYS A 150 28.28 7.05 -5.44
CA LYS A 150 27.71 8.30 -5.94
C LYS A 150 26.20 8.24 -5.73
N PRO A 151 25.59 9.23 -5.07
CA PRO A 151 24.14 9.26 -4.92
C PRO A 151 23.51 9.27 -6.31
N GLU A 152 22.58 8.34 -6.53
CA GLU A 152 21.72 8.39 -7.71
C GLU A 152 20.81 9.60 -7.59
N LYS A 153 20.67 10.34 -8.70
CA LYS A 153 19.82 11.52 -8.74
C LYS A 153 18.38 11.02 -8.85
N LEU A 154 17.66 11.01 -7.73
CA LEU A 154 16.23 10.72 -7.74
C LEU A 154 15.52 11.84 -8.50
N GLU A 155 14.51 11.50 -9.32
CA GLU A 155 13.59 12.50 -9.86
C GLU A 155 12.86 13.15 -8.66
N GLU A 156 13.20 14.41 -8.39
CA GLU A 156 12.92 15.07 -7.11
C GLU A 156 11.41 15.29 -6.93
N THR A 157 10.80 14.54 -6.00
CA THR A 157 9.68 15.09 -5.24
C THR A 157 10.16 16.38 -4.60
N MET A 158 9.46 17.49 -4.82
CA MET A 158 9.84 18.78 -4.22
C MET A 158 9.80 18.65 -2.70
N LEU A 159 10.97 18.55 -2.07
CA LEU A 159 11.09 18.55 -0.63
C LEU A 159 10.90 19.98 -0.09
N PRO A 160 10.44 20.15 1.15
CA PRO A 160 10.40 21.45 1.79
C PRO A 160 11.75 22.15 1.74
N ALA A 161 11.75 23.46 1.49
CA ALA A 161 12.99 24.26 1.38
C ALA A 161 13.88 24.23 2.63
N HIS A 162 13.32 23.87 3.79
CA HIS A 162 14.04 23.76 5.06
C HIS A 162 14.58 22.36 5.34
N TRP A 163 14.28 21.37 4.49
CA TRP A 163 14.80 20.00 4.60
C TRP A 163 16.10 19.87 3.81
N GLU A 164 16.99 19.00 4.31
CA GLU A 164 18.21 18.66 3.59
C GLU A 164 18.23 17.17 3.23
N CYS A 165 18.70 16.89 2.02
CA CYS A 165 19.00 15.53 1.60
C CYS A 165 20.31 15.05 2.25
N ILE A 166 20.28 13.85 2.82
CA ILE A 166 21.44 13.09 3.29
C ILE A 166 21.30 11.65 2.76
N THR A 167 22.40 11.03 2.38
CA THR A 167 22.38 9.62 1.96
C THR A 167 22.27 8.70 3.17
N LEU A 168 21.72 7.50 2.98
CA LEU A 168 21.65 6.52 4.05
C LEU A 168 23.04 6.17 4.60
N ASP A 169 24.06 6.09 3.72
CA ASP A 169 25.45 5.89 4.15
C ASP A 169 25.87 6.98 5.13
N GLU A 170 25.71 8.27 4.79
CA GLU A 170 26.06 9.39 5.66
C GLU A 170 25.30 9.38 7.00
N ALA A 171 24.05 8.91 7.01
CA ALA A 171 23.19 8.92 8.19
C ALA A 171 23.48 7.80 9.21
N ILE A 172 24.07 6.68 8.79
CA ILE A 172 24.28 5.50 9.64
C ILE A 172 25.76 5.20 9.88
N SER A 173 26.06 4.62 11.03
CA SER A 173 27.44 4.21 11.38
C SER A 173 27.88 2.93 10.67
N THR A 174 26.98 1.96 10.56
CA THR A 174 27.26 0.64 9.96
C THR A 174 26.03 0.12 9.22
N ILE A 175 26.28 -0.68 8.17
CA ILE A 175 25.26 -1.52 7.52
C ILE A 175 25.88 -2.90 7.35
N ASP A 176 25.24 -3.92 7.93
CA ASP A 176 25.70 -5.31 7.91
C ASP A 176 24.50 -6.23 7.69
N ALA A 177 24.74 -7.42 7.13
CA ALA A 177 23.73 -8.46 6.97
C ALA A 177 23.39 -9.17 8.29
N GLY A 178 24.02 -8.74 9.40
CA GLY A 178 23.93 -9.40 10.69
C GLY A 178 24.71 -10.72 10.70
N TRP A 179 24.39 -11.57 11.68
CA TRP A 179 25.05 -12.87 11.84
C TRP A 179 24.07 -13.99 11.52
N SER A 180 24.37 -14.77 10.47
CA SER A 180 23.58 -15.93 10.05
C SER A 180 24.43 -17.21 10.12
N PRO A 181 24.70 -17.74 11.33
CA PRO A 181 25.46 -18.97 11.48
C PRO A 181 24.70 -20.18 10.93
N ALA A 182 25.44 -21.19 10.47
CA ALA A 182 24.86 -22.48 10.10
C ALA A 182 24.48 -23.25 11.38
N CYS A 183 23.24 -23.07 11.84
CA CYS A 183 22.73 -23.75 13.03
C CYS A 183 22.29 -25.19 12.77
N LEU A 184 22.24 -26.00 13.83
CA LEU A 184 21.68 -27.35 13.79
C LEU A 184 20.19 -27.28 13.43
N PRO A 185 19.63 -28.26 12.70
CA PRO A 185 18.24 -28.19 12.24
C PRO A 185 17.21 -28.29 13.38
N ASN A 186 17.64 -28.78 14.54
CA ASN A 186 16.78 -29.06 15.69
C ASN A 186 16.70 -27.86 16.64
N PRO A 187 15.60 -27.72 17.40
CA PRO A 187 15.54 -26.86 18.58
C PRO A 187 16.63 -27.23 19.59
N ARG A 188 16.94 -26.32 20.52
CA ARG A 188 17.85 -26.66 21.62
C ARG A 188 17.16 -27.62 22.58
N ASP A 189 17.89 -28.63 23.02
CA ASP A 189 17.39 -29.61 23.99
C ASP A 189 17.70 -29.23 25.45
N ASP A 190 18.53 -28.20 25.66
CA ASP A 190 19.00 -27.73 26.97
C ASP A 190 18.94 -26.19 27.01
N GLU A 191 18.39 -25.64 28.09
CA GLU A 191 18.27 -24.19 28.31
C GLU A 191 19.62 -23.48 28.42
N ASN A 192 20.67 -24.20 28.82
CA ASN A 192 22.03 -23.67 28.91
C ASN A 192 22.70 -23.53 27.53
N LYS A 193 22.10 -24.09 26.48
CA LYS A 193 22.60 -23.95 25.11
C LYS A 193 22.02 -22.73 24.44
N TRP A 194 22.85 -22.10 23.61
CA TRP A 194 22.41 -21.01 22.75
C TRP A 194 21.63 -21.55 21.55
N ALA A 195 20.62 -20.78 21.14
CA ALA A 195 19.89 -21.03 19.92
C ALA A 195 19.65 -19.71 19.18
N VAL A 196 19.57 -19.79 17.86
CA VAL A 196 19.28 -18.65 16.99
C VAL A 196 17.81 -18.72 16.57
N LEU A 197 17.10 -17.60 16.70
CA LEU A 197 15.71 -17.50 16.26
C LEU A 197 15.60 -17.63 14.74
N LYS A 198 14.56 -18.33 14.29
CA LYS A 198 14.16 -18.33 12.88
C LYS A 198 13.28 -17.12 12.60
N THR A 199 13.19 -16.72 11.33
CA THR A 199 12.19 -15.72 10.87
C THR A 199 10.76 -16.15 11.22
N THR A 200 10.49 -17.45 11.35
CA THR A 200 9.21 -18.02 11.76
C THR A 200 8.89 -17.81 13.25
N ALA A 201 9.87 -17.44 14.09
CA ALA A 201 9.67 -17.23 15.52
C ALA A 201 8.81 -16.01 15.84
N VAL A 202 8.75 -15.03 14.95
CA VAL A 202 7.94 -13.82 15.10
C VAL A 202 6.82 -13.88 14.08
N GLN A 203 5.61 -14.21 14.55
CA GLN A 203 4.38 -14.16 13.79
C GLN A 203 3.60 -12.89 14.13
N VAL A 204 2.61 -12.55 13.30
CA VAL A 204 1.73 -11.41 13.56
C VAL A 204 1.11 -11.55 14.96
N LEU A 205 1.45 -10.61 15.84
CA LEU A 205 1.00 -10.54 17.24
C LEU A 205 1.35 -11.76 18.12
N ARG A 206 2.33 -12.58 17.71
CA ARG A 206 2.66 -13.80 18.45
C ARG A 206 4.14 -14.17 18.33
N PHE A 207 4.77 -14.45 19.47
CA PHE A 207 6.10 -15.06 19.53
C PHE A 207 5.99 -16.58 19.70
N LEU A 208 6.78 -17.32 18.93
CA LEU A 208 6.87 -18.79 18.97
C LEU A 208 8.24 -19.18 19.53
N PRO A 209 8.36 -19.40 20.86
CA PRO A 209 9.66 -19.62 21.52
C PRO A 209 10.37 -20.90 21.06
N HIS A 210 9.66 -21.86 20.46
CA HIS A 210 10.22 -23.12 19.97
C HIS A 210 10.77 -23.04 18.53
N GLU A 211 10.51 -21.95 17.81
CA GLU A 211 10.98 -21.74 16.43
C GLU A 211 12.43 -21.22 16.41
N HIS A 212 13.35 -22.02 16.92
CA HIS A 212 14.77 -21.70 16.96
C HIS A 212 15.60 -22.89 16.46
N LYS A 213 16.89 -22.64 16.24
CA LYS A 213 17.88 -23.64 15.85
C LYS A 213 19.04 -23.61 16.83
N GLU A 214 19.42 -24.77 17.36
CA GLU A 214 20.56 -24.86 18.28
C GLU A 214 21.84 -24.35 17.60
N LEU A 215 22.59 -23.48 18.30
CA LEU A 215 23.88 -22.99 17.85
C LEU A 215 24.94 -24.10 18.10
N PRO A 216 25.71 -24.50 17.07
CA PRO A 216 26.78 -25.48 17.25
C PRO A 216 27.79 -25.05 18.31
N ALA A 217 28.27 -25.99 19.12
CA ALA A 217 29.25 -25.71 20.18
C ALA A 217 30.61 -25.16 19.68
N LEU A 218 30.89 -25.27 18.37
CA LEU A 218 32.08 -24.68 17.74
C LEU A 218 31.95 -23.17 17.49
N LEU A 219 30.75 -22.60 17.62
CA LEU A 219 30.50 -21.19 17.38
C LEU A 219 30.24 -20.48 18.71
N ASP A 220 30.99 -19.41 18.94
CA ASP A 220 30.77 -18.57 20.10
C ASP A 220 29.45 -17.80 19.96
N PRO A 221 28.58 -17.85 20.98
CA PRO A 221 27.36 -17.05 20.99
C PRO A 221 27.71 -15.56 21.05
N ARG A 222 26.74 -14.72 20.66
CA ARG A 222 26.87 -13.25 20.70
C ARG A 222 25.90 -12.67 21.73
N PRO A 223 26.28 -12.54 23.03
CA PRO A 223 25.37 -12.12 24.09
C PRO A 223 24.75 -10.74 23.89
N GLN A 224 25.43 -9.85 23.17
CA GLN A 224 24.92 -8.53 22.79
C GLN A 224 23.61 -8.56 21.95
N TYR A 225 23.23 -9.72 21.41
CA TYR A 225 21.99 -9.92 20.66
C TYR A 225 21.02 -10.88 21.35
N GLN A 226 21.22 -11.17 22.63
CA GLN A 226 20.32 -12.03 23.41
C GLN A 226 18.94 -11.37 23.55
N ILE A 227 17.90 -12.18 23.41
CA ILE A 227 16.51 -11.79 23.64
C ILE A 227 16.08 -12.48 24.93
N GLU A 228 15.62 -11.69 25.90
CA GLU A 228 15.07 -12.15 27.18
C GLU A 228 13.54 -12.31 27.11
#